data_AF-G9ZQZ6-F1
#
_entry.id   AF-G9ZQZ6-F1
#
_cell.length_a   1.000
_cell.length_b   1.000
_cell.length_c   1.000
_cell.angle_alpha   90.00
_cell.angle_beta   90.00
_cell.angle_gamma   90.00
#
_symmetry.space_group_name_H-M   'P 1'
#
loop_
_entity.id
_entity.type
_entity.pdbx_description
1 polymer ?
#
loop_
_entity_poly.entity_id
_entity_poly.type
_entity_poly.pdbx_seq_one_letter_code
_entity_poly.pdbx_strand_id
1 'polypeptide(L)'
;MVKNIKLIYQRDLKSIFKYKAALLTITALCVLPCLYTLINVKALWNPYNSQEVSRIPVAVVNQDTGSTLQGKQMNFGDQIVKNMKHNHQIGWRFVSEKTAKTRLRNGQY
;
A
#
# COMPACT_ATOMS: atom_id res chain seq x y z
N MET A 1 18.13 -48.65 4.07
CA MET A 1 18.15 -47.34 4.75
C MET A 1 16.91 -46.49 4.44
N VAL A 2 16.64 -46.13 3.17
CA VAL A 2 15.48 -45.28 2.77
C VAL A 2 14.10 -45.87 3.14
N LYS A 3 13.93 -47.20 3.05
CA LYS A 3 12.69 -47.89 3.46
C LYS A 3 12.33 -47.64 4.93
N ASN A 4 13.31 -47.62 5.81
CA ASN A 4 13.11 -47.41 7.25
C ASN A 4 12.71 -45.96 7.54
N ILE A 5 13.31 -45.00 6.83
CA ILE A 5 12.95 -43.58 6.93
C ILE A 5 11.49 -43.36 6.54
N LYS A 6 11.05 -43.96 5.41
CA LYS A 6 9.65 -43.85 4.97
C LYS A 6 8.66 -44.43 5.98
N LEU A 7 9.01 -45.55 6.61
CA LEU A 7 8.18 -46.19 7.63
C LEU A 7 8.04 -45.33 8.89
N ILE A 8 9.14 -44.73 9.35
CA ILE A 8 9.13 -43.80 10.48
C ILE A 8 8.25 -42.59 10.15
N TYR A 9 8.42 -42.00 8.97
CA TYR A 9 7.61 -40.85 8.52
C TYR A 9 6.10 -41.15 8.51
N GLN A 10 5.70 -42.28 7.94
CA GLN A 10 4.28 -42.67 7.88
C GLN A 10 3.69 -42.96 9.26
N ARG A 11 4.46 -43.57 10.15
CA ARG A 11 4.06 -43.83 11.54
C ARG A 11 3.85 -42.52 12.31
N ASP A 12 4.76 -41.57 12.15
CA ASP A 12 4.71 -40.30 12.85
C ASP A 12 3.54 -39.46 12.32
N LEU A 13 3.30 -39.44 11.00
CA LEU A 13 2.13 -38.79 10.41
C LEU A 13 0.81 -39.38 10.94
N LYS A 14 0.69 -40.72 11.00
CA LYS A 14 -0.49 -41.37 11.60
C LYS A 14 -0.65 -41.02 13.08
N SER A 15 0.45 -40.94 13.83
CA SER A 15 0.41 -40.58 15.25
C SER A 15 -0.09 -39.16 15.46
N ILE A 16 0.33 -38.21 14.63
CA ILE A 16 -0.15 -36.82 14.67
C ILE A 16 -1.67 -36.75 14.53
N PHE A 17 -2.26 -37.45 13.57
CA PHE A 17 -3.72 -37.48 13.39
C PHE A 17 -4.47 -38.28 14.46
N LYS A 18 -3.82 -39.27 15.09
CA LYS A 18 -4.43 -40.10 16.13
C LYS A 18 -4.49 -39.39 17.49
N TYR A 19 -3.48 -38.58 17.82
CA TYR A 19 -3.38 -37.93 19.13
C TYR A 19 -3.76 -36.45 19.04
N LYS A 20 -4.87 -36.08 19.70
CA LYS A 20 -5.43 -34.72 19.67
C LYS A 20 -4.43 -33.64 20.11
N ALA A 21 -3.61 -33.91 21.13
CA ALA A 21 -2.59 -32.97 21.59
C ALA A 21 -1.54 -32.68 20.51
N ALA A 22 -1.00 -33.72 19.86
CA ALA A 22 -0.03 -33.57 18.78
C ALA A 22 -0.63 -32.82 17.58
N LEU A 23 -1.87 -33.15 17.20
CA LEU A 23 -2.59 -32.46 16.14
C LEU A 23 -2.77 -30.97 16.44
N LEU A 24 -3.18 -30.63 17.67
CA LEU A 24 -3.37 -29.24 18.11
C LEU A 24 -2.06 -28.45 18.04
N THR A 25 -0.96 -29.01 18.56
CA THR A 25 0.36 -28.35 18.55
C THR A 25 0.85 -28.07 17.14
N ILE A 26 0.77 -29.05 16.24
CA ILE A 26 1.20 -28.88 14.85
C ILE A 26 0.31 -27.89 14.11
N THR A 27 -1.01 -27.96 14.34
CA THR A 27 -1.96 -27.01 13.74
C THR A 27 -1.63 -25.58 14.20
N ALA A 28 -1.39 -25.36 15.49
CA ALA A 28 -1.01 -24.06 16.01
C ALA A 28 0.31 -23.56 15.39
N LEU A 29 1.32 -24.42 15.29
CA LEU A 29 2.61 -24.10 14.65
C LEU A 29 2.46 -23.71 13.18
N CYS A 30 1.55 -24.34 12.43
CA CYS A 30 1.28 -23.99 11.03
C CYS A 30 0.42 -22.73 10.91
N VAL A 31 -0.57 -22.54 11.77
CA VAL A 31 -1.52 -21.42 11.69
C VAL A 31 -0.87 -20.10 12.06
N LEU A 32 0.02 -20.07 13.06
CA LEU A 32 0.71 -18.84 13.49
C LEU A 32 1.40 -18.08 12.34
N PRO A 33 2.29 -18.69 11.54
CA PRO A 33 2.90 -18.01 10.39
C PRO A 33 1.90 -17.71 9.27
N CYS A 34 0.85 -18.53 9.09
CA CYS A 34 -0.22 -18.23 8.13
C CYS A 34 -1.00 -16.96 8.51
N LEU A 35 -1.37 -16.79 9.77
CA LEU A 35 -2.07 -15.59 10.24
C LEU A 35 -1.22 -14.33 10.06
N TYR A 36 0.07 -14.41 10.41
CA TYR A 36 1.01 -13.32 10.21
C TYR A 36 1.10 -12.92 8.73
N THR A 37 1.27 -13.90 7.84
CA THR A 37 1.39 -13.65 6.40
C THR A 37 0.11 -13.10 5.79
N LEU A 38 -1.08 -13.55 6.23
CA LEU A 38 -2.36 -13.05 5.72
C LEU A 38 -2.54 -11.54 5.95
N ILE A 39 -2.21 -11.04 7.14
CA ILE A 39 -2.32 -9.59 7.44
C ILE A 39 -1.33 -8.79 6.59
N ASN A 40 -0.08 -9.26 6.50
CA ASN A 40 0.95 -8.60 5.71
C ASN A 40 0.63 -8.58 4.22
N VAL A 41 0.18 -9.70 3.66
CA VAL A 41 -0.24 -9.77 2.25
C VAL A 41 -1.41 -8.82 2.01
N LYS A 42 -2.43 -8.79 2.86
CA LYS A 42 -3.55 -7.85 2.69
C LYS A 42 -3.11 -6.38 2.70
N ALA A 43 -2.18 -6.02 3.58
CA ALA A 43 -1.64 -4.66 3.64
C ALA A 43 -0.79 -4.30 2.42
N LEU A 44 -0.05 -5.27 1.86
CA LEU A 44 0.89 -5.07 0.75
C LEU A 44 0.33 -5.38 -0.64
N TRP A 45 -0.86 -6.01 -0.73
CA TRP A 45 -1.42 -6.48 -1.99
C TRP A 45 -1.69 -5.34 -2.98
N ASN A 46 -2.12 -4.18 -2.48
CA ASN A 46 -2.35 -3.00 -3.31
C ASN A 46 -2.19 -1.70 -2.51
N PRO A 47 -0.94 -1.25 -2.24
CA PRO A 47 -0.69 -0.01 -1.51
C PRO A 47 -1.15 1.23 -2.29
N TYR A 48 -1.32 1.11 -3.61
CA TYR A 48 -1.76 2.19 -4.49
C TYR A 48 -3.23 2.10 -4.87
N ASN A 49 -4.02 1.35 -4.11
CA ASN A 49 -5.45 1.28 -4.31
C ASN A 49 -6.02 2.70 -4.29
N SER A 50 -6.68 3.10 -5.38
CA SER A 50 -7.21 4.45 -5.58
C SER A 50 -8.12 4.91 -4.44
N GLN A 51 -8.83 4.00 -3.79
CA GLN A 51 -9.73 4.28 -2.67
C GLN A 51 -8.95 4.71 -1.41
N GLU A 52 -7.72 4.21 -1.24
CA GLU A 52 -6.82 4.53 -0.14
C GLU A 52 -5.96 5.77 -0.48
N VAL A 53 -5.36 5.78 -1.68
CA VAL A 53 -4.46 6.86 -2.12
C VAL A 53 -5.19 8.19 -2.31
N SER A 54 -6.44 8.18 -2.77
CA SER A 54 -7.25 9.39 -2.89
C SER A 54 -7.52 10.09 -1.54
N ARG A 55 -7.32 9.39 -0.41
CA ARG A 55 -7.43 9.96 0.93
C ARG A 55 -6.17 10.67 1.38
N ILE A 56 -5.02 10.41 0.75
CA ILE A 56 -3.76 11.08 1.06
C ILE A 56 -3.80 12.49 0.47
N PRO A 57 -3.83 13.54 1.29
CA PRO A 57 -3.98 14.89 0.80
C PRO A 57 -2.65 15.41 0.25
N VAL A 58 -2.61 15.78 -1.02
CA VAL A 58 -1.41 16.31 -1.68
C VAL A 58 -1.64 17.76 -2.08
N ALA A 59 -1.02 18.69 -1.36
CA ALA A 59 -1.12 20.11 -1.66
C ALA A 59 -0.26 20.49 -2.87
N VAL A 60 -0.88 21.09 -3.89
CA VAL A 60 -0.20 21.58 -5.10
C VAL A 60 -0.31 23.09 -5.14
N VAL A 61 0.84 23.76 -5.22
CA VAL A 61 0.96 25.22 -5.35
C VAL A 61 1.58 25.51 -6.71
N ASN A 62 0.83 26.15 -7.61
CA ASN A 62 1.39 26.65 -8.86
C ASN A 62 1.95 28.07 -8.64
N GLN A 63 3.21 28.29 -8.99
CA GLN A 63 3.87 29.60 -8.98
C GLN A 63 4.37 29.98 -10.39
N ASP A 64 3.95 29.26 -11.43
CA ASP A 64 4.26 29.59 -12.81
C ASP A 64 3.58 30.90 -13.20
N THR A 65 4.37 31.96 -13.38
CA THR A 65 3.93 33.26 -13.88
C THR A 65 3.78 33.27 -15.41
N GLY A 66 4.14 32.17 -16.08
CA GLY A 66 4.14 32.03 -17.52
C GLY A 66 5.30 32.75 -18.20
N SER A 67 5.42 32.54 -19.50
CA SER A 67 6.39 33.23 -20.36
C SER A 67 5.86 33.36 -21.78
N THR A 68 6.45 34.26 -22.57
CA THR A 68 6.12 34.38 -23.99
C THR A 68 7.08 33.53 -24.81
N LEU A 69 6.53 32.59 -25.58
CA LEU A 69 7.28 31.78 -26.55
C LEU A 69 6.70 32.02 -27.94
N GLN A 70 7.53 32.45 -28.90
CA GLN A 70 7.11 32.68 -30.29
C GLN A 70 5.88 33.62 -30.40
N GLY A 71 5.83 34.68 -29.59
CA GLY A 71 4.73 35.64 -29.59
C GLY A 71 3.43 35.16 -28.95
N LYS A 72 3.40 33.95 -28.37
CA LYS A 72 2.25 33.45 -27.59
C LYS A 72 2.59 33.42 -26.11
N GLN A 73 1.68 33.95 -25.29
CA GLN A 73 1.71 33.77 -23.84
C GLN A 73 1.48 32.29 -23.53
N MET A 74 2.40 31.66 -22.82
CA MET A 74 2.31 30.27 -22.40
C MET A 74 2.44 30.16 -20.87
N ASN A 75 1.52 29.43 -20.26
CA ASN A 75 1.61 29.00 -18.86
C ASN A 75 1.52 27.47 -18.85
N PHE A 76 2.61 26.81 -18.49
CA PHE A 76 2.68 25.36 -18.46
C PHE A 76 2.17 24.82 -17.12
N GLY A 77 2.38 25.56 -16.03
CA GLY A 77 1.87 25.22 -14.71
C GLY A 77 0.36 25.03 -14.72
N ASP A 78 -0.38 25.91 -15.38
CA ASP A 78 -1.84 25.81 -15.48
C ASP A 78 -2.29 24.60 -16.30
N GLN A 79 -1.55 24.24 -17.35
CA GLN A 79 -1.83 23.02 -18.13
C GLN A 79 -1.58 21.76 -17.29
N ILE A 80 -0.49 21.73 -16.52
CA ILE A 80 -0.16 20.61 -15.62
C ILE A 80 -1.22 20.50 -14.52
N VAL A 81 -1.60 21.61 -13.87
CA VAL A 81 -2.66 21.66 -12.86
C VAL A 81 -3.98 21.18 -13.44
N LYS A 82 -4.32 21.59 -14.67
CA LYS A 82 -5.53 21.14 -15.36
C LYS A 82 -5.50 19.63 -15.56
N ASN A 83 -4.38 19.05 -16.00
CA ASN A 83 -4.26 17.60 -16.16
C ASN A 83 -4.36 16.85 -14.82
N MET A 84 -3.73 17.37 -13.76
CA MET A 84 -3.83 16.79 -12.41
C MET A 84 -5.27 16.78 -11.89
N LYS A 85 -6.08 17.81 -12.17
CA LYS A 85 -7.50 17.86 -11.78
C LYS A 85 -8.35 16.74 -12.39
N HIS A 86 -7.95 16.19 -13.54
CA HIS A 86 -8.64 15.06 -14.17
C HIS A 86 -8.23 13.69 -13.58
N ASN A 87 -7.16 13.65 -12.78
CA ASN A 87 -6.73 12.44 -12.08
C ASN A 87 -7.40 12.37 -10.70
N HIS A 88 -8.33 11.41 -10.54
CA HIS A 88 -9.06 11.17 -9.29
C HIS A 88 -8.42 10.11 -8.37
N GLN A 89 -7.27 9.54 -8.74
CA GLN A 89 -6.58 8.51 -7.95
C GLN A 89 -5.83 9.09 -6.74
N ILE A 90 -5.56 10.40 -6.75
CA ILE A 90 -4.77 11.10 -5.73
C ILE A 90 -5.61 12.23 -5.12
N GLY A 91 -5.45 12.46 -3.82
CA GLY A 91 -6.15 13.50 -3.06
C GLY A 91 -5.63 14.91 -3.31
N TRP A 92 -5.61 15.38 -4.56
CA TRP A 92 -5.08 16.69 -4.93
C TRP A 92 -5.80 17.85 -4.22
N ARG A 93 -5.02 18.78 -3.65
CA ARG A 93 -5.50 20.02 -3.03
C ARG A 93 -4.76 21.21 -3.67
N PHE A 94 -5.40 21.88 -4.61
CA PHE A 94 -4.85 23.09 -5.22
C PHE A 94 -5.08 24.29 -4.30
N VAL A 95 -4.01 24.85 -3.76
CA VAL A 95 -4.08 25.89 -2.72
C VAL A 95 -3.01 26.96 -2.95
N SER A 96 -3.18 28.13 -2.30
CA SER A 96 -2.14 29.16 -2.30
C SER A 96 -0.91 28.73 -1.50
N GLU A 97 0.24 29.32 -1.79
CA GLU A 97 1.48 29.08 -1.05
C GLU A 97 1.31 29.32 0.46
N LYS A 98 0.63 30.42 0.83
CA LYS A 98 0.34 30.75 2.22
C LYS A 98 -0.49 29.65 2.90
N THR A 99 -1.55 29.20 2.23
CA THR A 99 -2.40 28.12 2.75
C THR A 99 -1.64 26.81 2.87
N ALA A 100 -0.83 26.44 1.87
CA ALA A 100 -0.01 25.23 1.91
C ALA A 100 0.96 25.24 3.10
N LYS A 101 1.70 26.35 3.28
CA LYS A 101 2.65 26.53 4.40
C LYS A 101 1.96 26.45 5.76
N THR A 102 0.81 27.12 5.94
CA THR A 102 0.07 27.07 7.21
C THR A 102 -0.44 25.65 7.50
N ARG A 103 -1.03 24.98 6.52
CA ARG A 103 -1.59 23.63 6.73
C ARG A 103 -0.52 22.57 6.97
N LEU A 104 0.61 22.66 6.28
CA LEU A 104 1.77 21.79 6.51
C LEU A 104 2.32 21.97 7.94
N ARG A 105 2.47 23.21 8.41
CA ARG A 105 2.91 23.49 9.79
C ARG A 105 1.94 22.95 10.84
N ASN A 106 0.65 22.90 10.52
CA ASN A 106 -0.41 22.44 11.41
C ASN A 106 -0.63 20.90 11.33
N GLY A 107 0.14 20.17 10.54
CA GLY A 107 -0.01 18.72 10.35
C GLY A 107 -1.30 18.31 9.63
N GLN A 108 -1.90 19.22 8.86
CA GLN A 108 -3.09 18.94 8.05
C GLN A 108 -2.75 18.30 6.70
N TYR A 109 -1.47 18.28 6.34
CA TYR A 109 -0.84 17.60 5.22
C TYR A 109 0.47 16.98 5.68
#